data_AF-A0A4U0V514-F1
#
_entry.id   AF-A0A4U0V514-F1
#
_cell.length_a   1.000
_cell.length_b   1.000
_cell.length_c   1.000
_cell.angle_alpha   90.00
_cell.angle_beta   90.00
_cell.angle_gamma   90.00
#
_symmetry.space_group_name_H-M   'P 1'
#
loop_
_entity.id
_entity.type
_entity.pdbx_description
1 polymer ?
#
loop_
_entity_poly.entity_id
_entity_poly.type
_entity_poly.pdbx_seq_one_letter_code
_entity_poly.pdbx_strand_id
1 'polypeptide(L)'
;MGIPGFFSRMTAAGYADTTKEIGRRGGRGQAYAIIDGPAFAYHVLRIAENRANSHGLAGTWIGSAASYAECGLAVRATRIKRLTGLAVDVDLYRRRHEKLLLSRASDGELAEFRRTQKDLVPPFLVQAVQEALLSSRFKDVVYCCPGEADDFCVAAARKACMIHLDERVAIFTNDSDLAVFDSGKQTKIVLLNTYESCVDDTSEFATATVFWPSRIAAKIRCPDLIELAFYLSQNPSDSVAKLVSWIEPGKLPRDRAFRKFSDLYQATVEDKLVVLQRKEPEPQLLLGLDARVAELVDQVKTRTPLKNGSSDFEIFLPFLIDDSSKASAWRIGSFVRAVAYKILLDAGESQNAVLEHKRAGNGISTRKATSVGDPKLQSELLRLSKFFTIGSSWELPCTAVERWRFAIIKLMVGDFMREEIWLPSPEELVLVLRGYECTHWAHVQLSAYFQSMYYSLRMLLQVMRYVDRTTGFDKNNRMPKLKKTFKTLLETLEGMPGIADFFQPNPEMEKVVSKAEWTARLDECLQFVDRLWKSQQSRADKKVKKPKKIYDKETGAKKLKRMATVDEQEEDRLAGNPFAALARE
;
A
#
# COMPACT_ATOMS: atom_id res chain seq x y z
N MET A 1 13.98 1.21 6.04
CA MET A 1 14.85 2.37 5.76
C MET A 1 15.65 2.64 7.01
N GLY A 2 16.54 3.62 7.01
CA GLY A 2 17.41 3.84 8.14
C GLY A 2 18.67 2.98 8.14
N ILE A 3 19.63 3.40 8.95
CA ILE A 3 20.84 2.64 9.25
C ILE A 3 20.43 1.33 9.94
N PRO A 4 20.78 0.15 9.38
CA PRO A 4 20.31 -1.14 9.88
C PRO A 4 20.62 -1.35 11.35
N GLY A 5 19.57 -1.65 12.13
CA GLY A 5 19.67 -1.91 13.56
C GLY A 5 20.13 -0.70 14.38
N PHE A 6 20.09 0.52 13.85
CA PHE A 6 20.58 1.70 14.57
C PHE A 6 19.93 1.84 15.96
N PHE A 7 18.60 1.91 16.03
CA PHE A 7 17.92 2.07 17.32
C PHE A 7 18.14 0.90 18.27
N SER A 8 18.13 -0.34 17.78
CA SER A 8 18.38 -1.51 18.64
C SER A 8 19.82 -1.54 19.16
N ARG A 9 20.80 -1.22 18.31
CA ARG A 9 22.23 -1.13 18.69
C ARG A 9 22.48 0.01 19.67
N MET A 10 21.88 1.18 19.44
CA MET A 10 21.99 2.33 20.35
C MET A 10 21.31 2.06 21.70
N THR A 11 20.17 1.35 21.70
CA THR A 11 19.51 0.89 22.93
C THR A 11 20.39 -0.09 23.70
N ALA A 12 20.93 -1.11 23.02
CA ALA A 12 21.82 -2.10 23.63
C ALA A 12 23.10 -1.47 24.20
N ALA A 13 23.56 -0.36 23.61
CA ALA A 13 24.69 0.41 24.10
C ALA A 13 24.35 1.42 25.22
N GLY A 14 23.10 1.45 25.70
CA GLY A 14 22.68 2.32 26.81
C GLY A 14 22.58 3.80 26.43
N TYR A 15 22.27 4.11 25.17
CA TYR A 15 22.02 5.47 24.70
C TYR A 15 20.53 5.83 24.56
N ALA A 16 19.63 4.86 24.82
CA ALA A 16 18.19 5.07 24.81
C ALA A 16 17.64 5.09 26.24
N ASP A 17 16.63 5.93 26.49
CA ASP A 17 15.78 5.80 27.66
C ASP A 17 14.62 4.86 27.30
N THR A 18 14.70 3.59 27.71
CA THR A 18 13.64 2.59 27.48
C THR A 18 12.46 2.81 28.41
N THR A 19 11.24 2.51 27.95
CA THR A 19 10.00 2.52 28.75
C THR A 19 9.77 3.82 29.55
N LYS A 20 10.11 4.96 28.95
CA LYS A 20 9.98 6.27 29.57
C LYS A 20 8.54 6.77 29.49
N GLU A 21 7.98 7.29 30.59
CA GLU A 21 6.73 8.05 30.55
C GLU A 21 6.94 9.29 29.66
N ILE A 22 6.20 9.35 28.55
CA ILE A 22 6.31 10.42 27.55
C ILE A 22 5.22 11.48 27.69
N GLY A 23 4.14 11.16 28.41
CA GLY A 23 3.02 12.05 28.68
C GLY A 23 1.94 11.39 29.51
N ARG A 24 1.15 12.20 30.20
CA ARG A 24 0.03 11.79 31.05
C ARG A 24 -1.20 12.63 30.72
N ARG A 25 -2.37 11.99 30.67
CA ARG A 25 -3.64 12.67 30.37
C ARG A 25 -3.93 13.71 31.45
N GLY A 26 -4.17 14.96 31.03
CA GLY A 26 -4.38 16.09 31.94
C GLY A 26 -3.10 16.72 32.52
N GLY A 27 -1.92 16.22 32.16
CA GLY A 27 -0.64 16.83 32.55
C GLY A 27 -0.44 18.21 31.93
N ARG A 28 0.16 19.14 32.69
CA ARG A 28 0.44 20.54 32.28
C ARG A 28 1.66 20.70 31.36
N GLY A 29 2.30 19.61 30.93
CA GLY A 29 3.47 19.68 30.04
C GLY A 29 3.05 19.99 28.62
N GLN A 30 3.30 21.22 28.15
CA GLN A 30 3.22 21.54 26.73
C GLN A 30 4.47 20.96 26.03
N ALA A 31 4.23 20.05 25.09
CA ALA A 31 5.25 19.48 24.24
C ALA A 31 4.73 19.53 22.80
N TYR A 32 5.58 20.00 21.89
CA TYR A 32 5.26 20.06 20.49
C TYR A 32 5.51 18.69 19.85
N ALA A 33 4.46 18.04 19.36
CA ALA A 33 4.54 16.70 18.77
C ALA A 33 4.53 16.78 17.23
N ILE A 34 5.51 16.14 16.62
CA ILE A 34 5.64 15.94 15.17
C ILE A 34 5.55 14.45 14.92
N ILE A 35 4.71 14.04 13.98
CA ILE A 35 4.47 12.63 13.69
C ILE A 35 4.87 12.36 12.25
N ASP A 36 5.81 11.44 12.08
CA ASP A 36 6.18 10.90 10.77
C ASP A 36 5.02 10.04 10.23
N GLY A 37 4.38 10.51 9.17
CA GLY A 37 3.15 9.92 8.61
C GLY A 37 3.30 8.46 8.20
N PRO A 38 4.28 8.12 7.34
CA PRO A 38 4.67 6.75 7.01
C PRO A 38 4.83 5.82 8.24
N ALA A 39 5.65 6.19 9.23
CA ALA A 39 5.84 5.41 10.45
C ALA A 39 4.56 5.30 11.33
N PHE A 40 3.76 6.37 11.38
CA PHE A 40 2.47 6.37 12.08
C PHE A 40 1.48 5.40 11.45
N ALA A 41 1.47 5.30 10.12
CA ALA A 41 0.60 4.40 9.40
C ALA A 41 0.90 2.93 9.78
N TYR A 42 2.18 2.55 9.90
CA TYR A 42 2.57 1.23 10.43
C TYR A 42 2.19 1.02 11.89
N HIS A 43 2.29 2.06 12.71
CA HIS A 43 1.88 1.97 14.11
C HIS A 43 0.38 1.69 14.23
N VAL A 44 -0.45 2.33 13.40
CA VAL A 44 -1.89 2.07 13.32
C VAL A 44 -2.15 0.60 12.93
N LEU A 45 -1.43 0.09 11.92
CA LEU A 45 -1.54 -1.32 11.53
C LEU A 45 -1.23 -2.26 12.69
N ARG A 46 -0.11 -2.04 13.40
CA ARG A 46 0.28 -2.84 14.57
C ARG A 46 -0.81 -2.85 15.66
N ILE A 47 -1.44 -1.70 15.93
CA ILE A 47 -2.54 -1.63 16.90
C ILE A 47 -3.73 -2.45 16.43
N ALA A 48 -4.09 -2.36 15.15
CA ALA A 48 -5.21 -3.11 14.58
C ALA A 48 -4.97 -4.63 14.66
N GLU A 49 -3.77 -5.09 14.31
CA GLU A 49 -3.38 -6.50 14.41
C GLU A 49 -3.40 -7.01 15.85
N ASN A 50 -2.87 -6.24 16.80
CA ASN A 50 -2.89 -6.62 18.21
C ASN A 50 -4.32 -6.77 18.74
N ARG A 51 -5.23 -5.87 18.35
CA ARG A 51 -6.66 -5.98 18.70
C ARG A 51 -7.31 -7.22 18.09
N ALA A 52 -7.03 -7.51 16.82
CA ALA A 52 -7.56 -8.71 16.15
C ALA A 52 -7.07 -10.00 16.83
N ASN A 53 -5.80 -10.06 17.24
CA ASN A 53 -5.22 -11.20 17.95
C ASN A 53 -5.84 -11.39 19.35
N SER A 54 -6.11 -10.32 20.09
CA SER A 54 -6.80 -10.39 21.39
C SER A 54 -8.23 -10.94 21.31
N HIS A 55 -8.85 -10.91 20.13
CA HIS A 55 -10.19 -11.45 19.88
C HIS A 55 -10.19 -12.87 19.27
N GLY A 56 -9.05 -13.57 19.22
CA GLY A 56 -8.99 -14.98 18.83
C GLY A 56 -9.16 -15.28 17.33
N LEU A 57 -9.03 -14.28 16.46
CA LEU A 57 -9.22 -14.42 15.00
C LEU A 57 -7.96 -14.93 14.25
N ALA A 58 -6.89 -15.31 14.97
CA ALA A 58 -5.58 -15.62 14.39
C ALA A 58 -5.38 -17.11 14.07
N GLY A 59 -5.73 -17.51 12.85
CA GLY A 59 -5.40 -18.79 12.23
C GLY A 59 -4.36 -18.64 11.10
N THR A 60 -3.99 -19.76 10.47
CA THR A 60 -3.02 -19.88 9.37
C THR A 60 -3.55 -19.29 8.05
N TRP A 61 -3.75 -17.98 8.02
CA TRP A 61 -4.45 -17.27 6.96
C TRP A 61 -3.50 -16.53 6.00
N ILE A 62 -3.79 -16.58 4.70
CA ILE A 62 -3.04 -15.85 3.65
C ILE A 62 -3.68 -14.50 3.32
N GLY A 63 -4.72 -14.08 4.06
CA GLY A 63 -5.58 -13.00 3.59
C GLY A 63 -6.22 -12.09 4.63
N SER A 64 -6.42 -12.50 5.89
CA SER A 64 -7.15 -11.64 6.87
C SER A 64 -6.36 -10.45 7.42
N ALA A 65 -5.06 -10.39 7.16
CA ALA A 65 -4.19 -9.29 7.59
C ALA A 65 -3.40 -8.65 6.43
N ALA A 66 -3.74 -8.98 5.18
CA ALA A 66 -3.04 -8.46 4.02
C ALA A 66 -3.56 -7.06 3.61
N SER A 67 -3.54 -6.10 4.55
CA SER A 67 -3.62 -4.63 4.39
C SER A 67 -2.35 -3.79 4.56
N TYR A 68 -1.89 -3.02 3.53
CA TYR A 68 -1.25 -1.69 3.63
C TYR A 68 0.29 -1.39 3.54
N ALA A 69 0.74 -0.63 2.50
CA ALA A 69 2.14 -0.21 2.18
C ALA A 69 2.36 1.27 1.91
N GLU A 70 3.61 1.63 2.17
CA GLU A 70 4.15 2.97 2.39
C GLU A 70 4.81 3.53 1.14
N CYS A 71 4.50 4.79 0.79
CA CYS A 71 5.24 5.57 -0.20
C CYS A 71 5.19 7.05 0.20
N GLY A 72 6.31 7.58 0.69
CA GLY A 72 6.68 8.99 0.60
C GLY A 72 7.48 9.27 -0.69
N LEU A 73 7.77 10.54 -0.95
CA LEU A 73 8.52 11.02 -2.11
C LEU A 73 10.02 10.67 -2.02
N ALA A 74 10.30 9.37 -2.11
CA ALA A 74 11.66 8.87 -2.04
C ALA A 74 12.41 9.08 -3.36
N VAL A 75 13.72 9.36 -3.25
CA VAL A 75 14.62 9.43 -4.40
C VAL A 75 14.44 8.18 -5.26
N ARG A 76 14.36 8.33 -6.58
CA ARG A 76 14.10 7.27 -7.56
C ARG A 76 14.83 5.94 -7.27
N ALA A 77 16.10 6.00 -6.89
CA ALA A 77 16.91 4.82 -6.55
C ALA A 77 16.38 4.06 -5.32
N THR A 78 15.95 4.79 -4.29
CA THR A 78 15.34 4.24 -3.08
C THR A 78 14.04 3.51 -3.39
N ARG A 79 13.20 4.05 -4.27
CA ARG A 79 11.95 3.40 -4.71
C ARG A 79 12.20 2.09 -5.43
N ILE A 80 13.17 2.08 -6.36
CA ILE A 80 13.58 0.88 -7.07
C ILE A 80 14.08 -0.17 -6.07
N LYS A 81 14.92 0.22 -5.12
CA LYS A 81 15.43 -0.69 -4.09
C LYS A 81 14.29 -1.28 -3.24
N ARG A 82 13.37 -0.44 -2.75
CA ARG A 82 12.22 -0.85 -1.94
C ARG A 82 11.30 -1.82 -2.69
N LEU A 83 10.89 -1.46 -3.91
CA LEU A 83 10.04 -2.33 -4.74
C LEU A 83 10.72 -3.65 -5.10
N THR A 84 12.04 -3.64 -5.32
CA THR A 84 12.79 -4.87 -5.59
C THR A 84 12.85 -5.76 -4.35
N GLY A 85 13.07 -5.18 -3.16
CA GLY A 85 13.02 -5.91 -1.88
C GLY A 85 11.66 -6.57 -1.65
N LEU A 86 10.58 -5.78 -1.75
CA LEU A 86 9.21 -6.30 -1.60
C LEU A 86 8.86 -7.39 -2.62
N ALA A 87 9.37 -7.28 -3.86
CA ALA A 87 9.17 -8.32 -4.87
C ALA A 87 9.83 -9.66 -4.48
N VAL A 88 11.01 -9.62 -3.85
CA VAL A 88 11.69 -10.80 -3.29
C VAL A 88 10.91 -11.35 -2.10
N ASP A 89 10.44 -10.49 -1.20
CA ASP A 89 9.73 -10.89 0.01
C ASP A 89 8.40 -11.60 -0.31
N VAL A 90 7.63 -11.09 -1.29
CA VAL A 90 6.38 -11.76 -1.73
C VAL A 90 6.65 -13.12 -2.36
N ASP A 91 7.70 -13.23 -3.19
CA ASP A 91 8.03 -14.51 -3.81
C ASP A 91 8.50 -15.54 -2.76
N LEU A 92 9.27 -15.09 -1.77
CA LEU A 92 9.66 -15.93 -0.63
C LEU A 92 8.43 -16.37 0.19
N TYR A 93 7.53 -15.43 0.48
CA TYR A 93 6.27 -15.72 1.17
C TYR A 93 5.42 -16.73 0.38
N ARG A 94 5.29 -16.58 -0.94
CA ARG A 94 4.59 -17.54 -1.81
C ARG A 94 5.15 -18.94 -1.71
N ARG A 95 6.46 -19.10 -1.88
CA ARG A 95 7.11 -20.42 -1.82
C ARG A 95 6.94 -21.08 -0.46
N ARG A 96 7.09 -20.32 0.63
CA ARG A 96 6.87 -20.82 2.00
C ARG A 96 5.41 -21.21 2.23
N HIS A 97 4.48 -20.40 1.74
CA HIS A 97 3.06 -20.68 1.81
C HIS A 97 2.69 -21.99 1.08
N GLU A 98 3.18 -22.17 -0.15
CA GLU A 98 2.97 -23.42 -0.91
C GLU A 98 3.54 -24.64 -0.20
N LYS A 99 4.71 -24.50 0.46
CA LYS A 99 5.30 -25.58 1.25
C LYS A 99 4.47 -25.94 2.49
N LEU A 100 3.86 -24.94 3.13
CA LEU A 100 2.95 -25.15 4.27
C LEU A 100 1.68 -25.91 3.86
N LEU A 101 1.07 -25.54 2.73
CA LEU A 101 -0.11 -26.25 2.21
C LEU A 101 0.15 -27.74 1.92
N LEU A 102 1.39 -28.08 1.58
CA LEU A 102 1.80 -29.47 1.30
C LEU A 102 2.11 -30.27 2.57
N SER A 103 1.84 -29.73 3.77
CA SER A 103 2.12 -30.36 5.08
C SER A 103 3.58 -30.79 5.27
N ARG A 104 4.53 -30.08 4.63
CA ARG A 104 5.98 -30.38 4.66
C ARG A 104 6.79 -29.39 5.51
N ALA A 105 6.14 -28.64 6.38
CA ALA A 105 6.78 -27.58 7.14
C ALA A 105 7.08 -28.00 8.58
N SER A 106 8.30 -27.74 9.02
CA SER A 106 8.73 -27.81 10.42
C SER A 106 8.30 -26.57 11.21
N ASP A 107 8.35 -26.64 12.55
CA ASP A 107 8.03 -25.50 13.43
C ASP A 107 8.90 -24.27 13.16
N GLY A 108 10.17 -24.47 12.80
CA GLY A 108 11.09 -23.41 12.39
C GLY A 108 10.60 -22.71 11.12
N GLU A 109 10.07 -23.46 10.16
CA GLU A 109 9.52 -22.92 8.91
C GLU A 109 8.20 -22.20 9.11
N LEU A 110 7.38 -22.63 10.08
CA LEU A 110 6.18 -21.91 10.48
C LEU A 110 6.52 -20.55 11.11
N ALA A 111 7.57 -20.50 11.95
CA ALA A 111 8.07 -19.26 12.53
C ALA A 111 8.63 -18.33 11.44
N GLU A 112 9.38 -18.86 10.46
CA GLU A 112 9.86 -18.09 9.32
C GLU A 112 8.74 -17.59 8.42
N PHE A 113 7.71 -18.40 8.17
CA PHE A 113 6.53 -17.98 7.41
C PHE A 113 5.84 -16.79 8.07
N ARG A 114 5.59 -16.87 9.38
CA ARG A 114 5.01 -15.78 10.17
C ARG A 114 5.87 -14.52 10.15
N ARG A 115 7.21 -14.64 10.10
CA ARG A 115 8.11 -13.49 9.93
C ARG A 115 7.91 -12.85 8.56
N THR A 116 7.99 -13.63 7.47
CA THR A 116 7.74 -13.08 6.13
C THR A 116 6.35 -12.48 5.97
N GLN A 117 5.34 -13.03 6.64
CA GLN A 117 4.00 -12.45 6.61
C GLN A 117 3.98 -11.04 7.23
N LYS A 118 4.68 -10.84 8.35
CA LYS A 118 4.79 -9.53 9.01
C LYS A 118 5.60 -8.52 8.21
N ASP A 119 6.59 -9.00 7.45
CA ASP A 119 7.40 -8.17 6.56
C ASP A 119 6.62 -7.76 5.30
N LEU A 120 5.56 -8.50 4.95
CA LEU A 120 4.64 -8.10 3.90
C LEU A 120 3.73 -7.00 4.39
N VAL A 121 4.18 -5.80 4.07
CA VAL A 121 3.44 -4.57 4.15
C VAL A 121 2.40 -4.57 3.00
N PRO A 122 1.10 -4.61 3.28
CA PRO A 122 0.14 -4.92 2.21
C PRO A 122 -0.22 -3.69 1.33
N PRO A 123 -1.32 -3.52 0.57
CA PRO A 123 -1.44 -2.33 -0.30
C PRO A 123 -2.19 -1.13 0.31
N PHE A 124 -1.73 0.10 0.06
CA PHE A 124 -2.40 1.39 0.33
C PHE A 124 -2.46 1.95 1.79
N LEU A 125 -1.53 1.62 2.70
CA LEU A 125 -1.60 2.05 4.13
C LEU A 125 -1.72 3.52 4.34
N VAL A 126 -0.72 4.17 3.79
CA VAL A 126 -0.47 5.56 4.06
C VAL A 126 -1.66 6.35 3.54
N GLN A 127 -2.20 5.93 2.39
CA GLN A 127 -3.38 6.57 1.83
C GLN A 127 -4.65 6.31 2.64
N ALA A 128 -4.89 5.10 3.14
CA ALA A 128 -6.06 4.84 3.99
C ALA A 128 -6.01 5.63 5.30
N VAL A 129 -4.84 5.68 5.94
CA VAL A 129 -4.61 6.45 7.18
C VAL A 129 -4.71 7.94 6.90
N GLN A 130 -4.16 8.44 5.80
CA GLN A 130 -4.28 9.83 5.36
C GLN A 130 -5.74 10.22 5.14
N GLU A 131 -6.53 9.41 4.41
CA GLU A 131 -7.96 9.65 4.21
C GLU A 131 -8.72 9.70 5.53
N ALA A 132 -8.45 8.77 6.45
CA ALA A 132 -9.04 8.76 7.79
C ALA A 132 -8.67 10.03 8.58
N LEU A 133 -7.40 10.44 8.57
CA LEU A 133 -6.94 11.65 9.26
C LEU A 133 -7.60 12.91 8.68
N LEU A 134 -7.70 13.03 7.36
CA LEU A 134 -8.33 14.17 6.68
C LEU A 134 -9.85 14.22 6.88
N SER A 135 -10.49 13.10 7.22
CA SER A 135 -11.90 13.02 7.61
C SER A 135 -12.14 13.28 9.10
N SER A 136 -11.08 13.47 9.89
CA SER A 136 -11.15 13.60 11.35
C SER A 136 -10.83 15.01 11.84
N ARG A 137 -10.89 15.22 13.16
CA ARG A 137 -10.43 16.45 13.82
C ARG A 137 -8.95 16.80 13.57
N PHE A 138 -8.16 15.85 13.07
CA PHE A 138 -6.73 16.06 12.82
C PHE A 138 -6.45 16.67 11.44
N LYS A 139 -7.47 16.88 10.58
CA LYS A 139 -7.30 17.39 9.21
C LYS A 139 -6.40 18.62 9.12
N ASP A 140 -6.55 19.58 10.04
CA ASP A 140 -5.84 20.87 10.00
C ASP A 140 -4.37 20.77 10.47
N VAL A 141 -3.93 19.60 10.95
CA VAL A 141 -2.55 19.35 11.37
C VAL A 141 -1.85 18.27 10.54
N VAL A 142 -2.45 17.89 9.40
CA VAL A 142 -1.85 16.95 8.43
C VAL A 142 -1.29 17.75 7.26
N TYR A 143 -0.05 17.44 6.86
CA TYR A 143 0.64 18.09 5.76
C TYR A 143 1.15 17.04 4.78
N CYS A 144 1.07 17.35 3.48
CA CYS A 144 1.69 16.57 2.42
C CYS A 144 2.99 17.26 2.04
N CYS A 145 4.12 16.58 2.25
CA CYS A 145 5.43 17.12 1.96
C CYS A 145 5.80 16.86 0.49
N PRO A 146 6.47 17.80 -0.22
CA PRO A 146 6.97 17.63 -1.58
C PRO A 146 8.36 16.94 -1.63
N GLY A 147 8.74 16.21 -0.57
CA GLY A 147 9.94 15.38 -0.49
C GLY A 147 9.78 14.27 0.56
N GLU A 148 10.90 13.66 0.97
CA GLU A 148 10.89 12.69 2.08
C GLU A 148 10.39 13.34 3.36
N ALA A 149 9.59 12.62 4.14
CA ALA A 149 9.00 13.17 5.36
C ALA A 149 10.04 13.58 6.40
N ASP A 150 11.21 12.92 6.40
CA ASP A 150 12.29 13.12 7.36
C ASP A 150 12.77 14.58 7.39
N ASP A 151 13.11 15.14 6.23
CA ASP A 151 13.59 16.52 6.10
C ASP A 151 12.57 17.52 6.67
N PHE A 152 11.28 17.30 6.41
CA PHE A 152 10.21 18.19 6.86
C PHE A 152 9.92 18.03 8.34
N CYS A 153 10.02 16.81 8.89
CA CYS A 153 9.93 16.59 10.33
C CYS A 153 11.06 17.30 11.08
N VAL A 154 12.29 17.24 10.54
CA VAL A 154 13.46 17.93 11.08
C VAL A 154 13.29 19.45 11.01
N ALA A 155 12.89 19.99 9.86
CA ALA A 155 12.63 21.42 9.70
C ALA A 155 11.52 21.92 10.63
N ALA A 156 10.45 21.15 10.79
CA ALA A 156 9.37 21.46 11.73
C ALA A 156 9.86 21.44 13.18
N ALA A 157 10.73 20.50 13.54
CA ALA A 157 11.30 20.41 14.88
C ALA A 157 12.24 21.58 15.20
N ARG A 158 13.11 21.95 14.26
CA ARG A 158 13.98 23.14 14.37
C ARG A 158 13.16 24.40 14.57
N LYS A 159 12.13 24.60 13.73
CA LYS A 159 11.21 25.74 13.84
C LYS A 159 10.50 25.75 15.19
N ALA A 160 10.00 24.61 15.66
CA ALA A 160 9.37 24.51 16.97
C ALA A 160 10.34 24.84 18.11
N CYS A 161 11.59 24.37 18.06
CA CYS A 161 12.61 24.70 19.07
C CYS A 161 12.94 26.21 19.11
N MET A 162 12.80 26.93 17.99
CA MET A 162 13.02 28.38 17.95
C MET A 162 11.85 29.17 18.54
N ILE A 163 10.62 28.69 18.36
CA ILE A 163 9.39 29.36 18.80
C ILE A 163 9.08 29.03 20.26
N HIS A 164 9.27 27.78 20.66
CA HIS A 164 8.90 27.25 21.97
C HIS A 164 10.14 26.95 22.81
N LEU A 165 10.87 28.00 23.22
CA LEU A 165 12.16 27.88 23.91
C LEU A 165 12.11 27.06 25.22
N ASP A 166 10.94 27.00 25.88
CA ASP A 166 10.75 26.29 27.14
C ASP A 166 10.05 24.92 26.96
N GLU A 167 9.56 24.60 25.75
CA GLU A 167 8.86 23.35 25.47
C GLU A 167 9.78 22.30 24.86
N ARG A 168 9.49 21.02 25.16
CA ARG A 168 10.21 19.91 24.53
C ARG A 168 9.53 19.54 23.22
N VAL A 169 10.33 19.36 22.18
CA VAL A 169 9.86 18.89 20.87
C VAL A 169 10.04 17.39 20.77
N ALA A 170 9.03 16.68 20.27
CA ALA A 170 9.05 15.24 20.09
C ALA A 170 8.75 14.87 18.63
N ILE A 171 9.65 14.12 17.99
CA ILE A 171 9.38 13.48 16.70
C ILE A 171 9.03 12.01 16.95
N PHE A 172 7.84 11.59 16.55
CA PHE A 172 7.38 10.20 16.62
C PHE A 172 7.66 9.52 15.29
N THR A 173 8.54 8.52 15.29
CA THR A 173 8.93 7.78 14.09
C THR A 173 9.52 6.41 14.45
N ASN A 174 9.69 5.54 13.46
CA ASN A 174 10.56 4.36 13.56
C ASN A 174 11.73 4.42 12.56
N ASP A 175 11.84 5.47 11.75
CA ASP A 175 12.97 5.65 10.84
C ASP A 175 14.18 6.18 11.62
N SER A 176 15.30 5.46 11.51
CA SER A 176 16.52 5.82 12.23
C SER A 176 17.26 6.99 11.61
N ASP A 177 16.98 7.34 10.36
CA ASP A 177 17.60 8.49 9.70
C ASP A 177 17.25 9.80 10.46
N LEU A 178 16.03 9.91 10.99
CA LEU A 178 15.58 11.03 11.83
C LEU A 178 16.36 11.25 13.12
N ALA A 179 17.04 10.22 13.64
CA ALA A 179 17.93 10.37 14.80
C ALA A 179 19.32 10.91 14.44
N VAL A 180 19.68 10.86 13.15
CA VAL A 180 20.99 11.30 12.64
C VAL A 180 20.96 12.78 12.24
N PHE A 181 19.83 13.25 11.70
CA PHE A 181 19.62 14.66 11.42
C PHE A 181 19.79 15.53 12.68
N ASP A 182 20.39 16.71 12.51
CA ASP A 182 20.34 17.73 13.56
C ASP A 182 18.93 18.33 13.63
N SER A 183 18.10 17.80 14.51
CA SER A 183 16.72 18.26 14.76
C SER A 183 16.63 19.31 15.89
N GLY A 184 17.75 19.78 16.41
CA GLY A 184 17.81 20.76 17.50
C GLY A 184 18.00 20.14 18.89
N LYS A 185 18.58 20.92 19.81
CA LYS A 185 19.01 20.44 21.14
C LYS A 185 17.88 19.96 22.05
N GLN A 186 16.66 20.49 21.86
CA GLN A 186 15.48 20.18 22.67
C GLN A 186 14.60 19.08 22.06
N THR A 187 15.02 18.52 20.92
CA THR A 187 14.26 17.50 20.21
C THR A 187 14.60 16.11 20.73
N LYS A 188 13.55 15.34 21.03
CA LYS A 188 13.63 13.90 21.30
C LYS A 188 12.99 13.12 20.16
N ILE A 189 13.54 11.95 19.86
CA ILE A 189 12.95 10.96 18.96
C ILE A 189 12.23 9.92 19.82
N VAL A 190 10.98 9.63 19.50
CA VAL A 190 10.11 8.70 20.22
C VAL A 190 9.74 7.55 19.29
N LEU A 191 10.06 6.32 19.69
CA LEU A 191 9.82 5.15 18.86
C LEU A 191 8.37 4.67 18.94
N LEU A 192 7.66 4.77 17.82
CA LEU A 192 6.25 4.37 17.70
C LEU A 192 6.04 2.87 17.92
N ASN A 193 6.98 2.02 17.54
CA ASN A 193 6.87 0.57 17.75
C ASN A 193 6.98 0.15 19.23
N THR A 194 7.48 1.04 20.09
CA THR A 194 7.55 0.85 21.56
C THR A 194 6.50 1.65 22.31
N TYR A 195 5.63 2.38 21.61
CA TYR A 195 4.58 3.16 22.23
C TYR A 195 3.53 2.23 22.83
N GLU A 196 3.22 2.48 24.11
CA GLU A 196 2.20 1.77 24.88
C GLU A 196 1.32 2.77 25.64
N SER A 197 0.02 2.50 25.66
CA SER A 197 -0.93 3.22 26.50
C SER A 197 -1.12 2.44 27.78
N CYS A 198 -0.85 3.07 28.90
CA CYS A 198 -0.95 2.50 30.23
C CYS A 198 -2.05 3.20 31.02
N VAL A 199 -2.60 2.51 32.01
CA VAL A 199 -3.59 3.04 32.93
C VAL A 199 -3.09 2.75 34.34
N ASP A 200 -3.01 3.77 35.19
CA ASP A 200 -2.88 3.59 36.63
C ASP A 200 -4.18 4.01 37.34
N ASP A 201 -4.23 3.85 38.66
CA ASP A 201 -5.41 4.14 39.49
C ASP A 201 -5.94 5.58 39.33
N THR A 202 -5.12 6.50 38.80
CA THR A 202 -5.41 7.93 38.76
C THR A 202 -5.56 8.50 37.35
N SER A 203 -4.93 7.90 36.33
CA SER A 203 -4.92 8.45 34.97
C SER A 203 -4.37 7.49 33.91
N GLU A 204 -4.67 7.80 32.66
CA GLU A 204 -4.01 7.22 31.49
C GLU A 204 -2.67 7.94 31.23
N PHE A 205 -1.62 7.17 30.98
CA PHE A 205 -0.30 7.68 30.59
C PHE A 205 0.27 6.87 29.43
N ALA A 206 1.26 7.44 28.74
CA ALA A 206 1.92 6.79 27.62
C ALA A 206 3.40 6.54 27.94
N THR A 207 3.89 5.36 27.57
CA THR A 207 5.32 5.02 27.64
C THR A 207 5.87 4.73 26.25
N ALA A 208 7.16 5.01 26.05
CA ALA A 208 7.88 4.66 24.84
C ALA A 208 9.40 4.69 25.08
N THR A 209 10.16 4.11 24.15
CA THR A 209 11.60 4.30 24.06
C THR A 209 11.90 5.66 23.44
N VAL A 210 12.81 6.40 24.09
CA VAL A 210 13.15 7.79 23.74
C VAL A 210 14.65 7.95 23.50
N PHE A 211 15.01 8.66 22.43
CA PHE A 211 16.36 9.07 22.11
C PHE A 211 16.49 10.59 22.13
N TRP A 212 17.63 11.07 22.59
CA TRP A 212 17.99 12.49 22.58
C TRP A 212 19.25 12.69 21.73
N PRO A 213 19.13 12.87 20.41
CA PRO A 213 20.29 12.90 19.51
C PRO A 213 21.41 13.83 19.99
N SER A 214 21.06 15.06 20.38
CA SER A 214 21.98 16.06 20.91
C SER A 214 22.72 15.61 22.19
N ARG A 215 22.03 14.92 23.11
CA ARG A 215 22.62 14.41 24.36
C ARG A 215 23.52 13.21 24.10
N ILE A 216 23.13 12.36 23.17
CA ILE A 216 23.93 11.20 22.75
C ILE A 216 25.22 11.71 22.09
N ALA A 217 25.13 12.65 21.16
CA ALA A 217 26.28 13.28 20.50
C ALA A 217 27.24 13.90 21.53
N ALA A 218 26.71 14.65 22.50
CA ALA A 218 27.52 15.20 23.59
C ALA A 218 28.20 14.12 24.45
N LYS A 219 27.51 13.01 24.74
CA LYS A 219 28.07 11.88 25.51
C LYS A 219 29.22 11.18 24.77
N ILE A 220 29.14 11.06 23.44
CA ILE A 220 30.22 10.52 22.60
C ILE A 220 31.28 11.57 22.20
N ARG A 221 31.12 12.82 22.64
CA ARG A 221 32.00 13.97 22.34
C ARG A 221 32.08 14.32 20.84
N CYS A 222 30.96 14.17 20.14
CA CYS A 222 30.80 14.56 18.74
C CYS A 222 29.83 15.75 18.60
N PRO A 223 29.94 16.54 17.52
CA PRO A 223 28.97 17.60 17.24
C PRO A 223 27.56 17.04 16.94
N ASP A 224 27.51 15.88 16.28
CA ASP A 224 26.29 15.22 15.83
C ASP A 224 26.49 13.69 15.82
N LEU A 225 25.49 12.96 15.31
CA LEU A 225 25.53 11.50 15.17
C LEU A 225 25.91 11.02 13.76
N ILE A 226 26.24 11.92 12.82
CA ILE A 226 26.47 11.60 11.41
C ILE A 226 27.68 10.67 11.24
N GLU A 227 28.78 10.95 11.94
CA GLU A 227 29.98 10.11 11.87
C GLU A 227 29.75 8.70 12.42
N LEU A 228 29.09 8.60 13.58
CA LEU A 228 28.73 7.30 14.15
C LEU A 228 27.77 6.53 13.21
N ALA A 229 26.77 7.23 12.67
CA ALA A 229 25.83 6.70 11.68
C ALA A 229 26.55 6.14 10.44
N PHE A 230 27.54 6.86 9.92
CA PHE A 230 28.36 6.41 8.81
C PHE A 230 29.08 5.10 9.16
N TYR A 231 29.76 5.03 10.30
CA TYR A 231 30.45 3.81 10.73
C TYR A 231 29.51 2.63 10.96
N LEU A 232 28.33 2.87 11.55
CA LEU A 232 27.28 1.86 11.73
C LEU A 232 26.79 1.32 10.39
N SER A 233 26.70 2.17 9.36
CA SER A 233 26.28 1.78 8.01
C SER A 233 27.33 0.94 7.27
N GLN A 234 28.62 1.25 7.47
CA GLN A 234 29.74 0.51 6.86
C GLN A 234 30.05 -0.79 7.59
N ASN A 235 29.73 -0.88 8.89
CA ASN A 235 30.06 -2.02 9.74
C ASN A 235 28.79 -2.53 10.46
N PRO A 236 27.88 -3.24 9.75
CA PRO A 236 26.62 -3.69 10.31
C PRO A 236 26.77 -4.63 11.52
N SER A 237 27.86 -5.39 11.58
CA SER A 237 28.10 -6.43 12.60
C SER A 237 28.84 -5.92 13.84
N ASP A 238 29.38 -4.71 13.82
CA ASP A 238 30.21 -4.18 14.92
C ASP A 238 29.37 -3.59 16.07
N SER A 239 29.91 -3.56 17.29
CA SER A 239 29.21 -2.93 18.42
C SER A 239 29.34 -1.40 18.38
N VAL A 240 28.38 -0.67 18.97
CA VAL A 240 28.45 0.79 19.07
C VAL A 240 29.71 1.23 19.83
N ALA A 241 30.06 0.53 20.92
CA ALA A 241 31.24 0.85 21.71
C ALA A 241 32.54 0.77 20.89
N LYS A 242 32.68 -0.26 20.05
CA LYS A 242 33.82 -0.42 19.13
C LYS A 242 33.88 0.72 18.10
N LEU A 243 32.75 1.11 17.54
CA LEU A 243 32.72 2.15 16.52
C LEU A 243 32.94 3.55 17.12
N VAL A 244 32.43 3.80 18.34
CA VAL A 244 32.73 5.03 19.08
C VAL A 244 34.22 5.14 19.39
N SER A 245 34.93 4.03 19.63
CA SER A 245 36.39 4.09 19.84
C SER A 245 37.20 4.44 18.58
N TRP A 246 36.58 4.44 17.39
CA TRP A 246 37.22 4.88 16.16
C TRP A 246 37.06 6.39 15.91
N ILE A 247 36.11 7.01 16.60
CA ILE A 247 35.84 8.44 16.43
C ILE A 247 36.91 9.23 17.20
N GLU A 248 37.65 10.07 16.47
CA GLU A 248 38.57 11.04 17.05
C GLU A 248 37.82 12.37 17.24
N PRO A 249 37.53 12.80 18.49
CA PRO A 249 36.75 14.01 18.74
C PRO A 249 37.32 15.24 18.02
N GLY A 250 36.49 15.90 17.21
CA GLY A 250 36.87 17.10 16.46
C GLY A 250 37.60 16.86 15.14
N LYS A 251 37.79 15.61 14.71
CA LYS A 251 38.45 15.28 13.44
C LYS A 251 37.54 14.44 12.55
N LEU A 252 36.84 15.11 11.64
CA LEU A 252 35.94 14.45 10.69
C LEU A 252 36.71 13.55 9.69
N PRO A 253 36.12 12.42 9.28
CA PRO A 253 36.66 11.61 8.19
C PRO A 253 36.82 12.44 6.91
N ARG A 254 37.98 12.37 6.27
CA ARG A 254 38.25 13.08 5.01
C ARG A 254 37.75 12.34 3.77
N ASP A 255 37.17 11.16 3.95
CA ASP A 255 36.71 10.28 2.88
C ASP A 255 35.57 10.92 2.05
N ARG A 256 35.63 10.75 0.73
CA ARG A 256 34.56 11.13 -0.20
C ARG A 256 33.26 10.39 0.11
N ALA A 257 33.32 9.13 0.56
CA ALA A 257 32.14 8.37 0.94
C ALA A 257 31.44 8.98 2.16
N PHE A 258 32.21 9.41 3.16
CA PHE A 258 31.68 10.11 4.33
C PHE A 258 31.01 11.43 3.95
N ARG A 259 31.64 12.27 3.11
CA ARG A 259 31.01 13.52 2.65
C ARG A 259 29.67 13.28 1.97
N LYS A 260 29.63 12.35 1.01
CA LYS A 260 28.39 11.98 0.32
C LYS A 260 27.32 11.46 1.29
N PHE A 261 27.71 10.75 2.34
CA PHE A 261 26.80 10.29 3.38
C PHE A 261 26.30 11.44 4.25
N SER A 262 27.19 12.34 4.68
CA SER A 262 26.85 13.50 5.50
C SER A 262 25.92 14.47 4.77
N ASP A 263 26.09 14.65 3.46
CA ASP A 263 25.23 15.50 2.64
C ASP A 263 23.76 15.04 2.68
N LEU A 264 23.49 13.75 2.92
CA LEU A 264 22.13 13.22 3.05
C LEU A 264 21.41 13.73 4.30
N TYR A 265 22.13 14.17 5.32
CA TYR A 265 21.58 14.62 6.60
C TYR A 265 21.61 16.15 6.78
N GLN A 266 21.91 16.89 5.70
CA GLN A 266 21.82 18.34 5.67
C GLN A 266 20.41 18.76 5.22
N ALA A 267 19.42 18.60 6.10
CA ALA A 267 18.05 19.07 5.83
C ALA A 267 18.05 20.58 5.56
N THR A 268 17.58 20.96 4.37
CA THR A 268 17.52 22.35 3.87
C THR A 268 16.16 22.63 3.22
N VAL A 269 15.09 22.46 4.01
CA VAL A 269 13.69 22.56 3.54
C VAL A 269 12.84 23.53 4.34
N GLU A 270 13.45 24.36 5.20
CA GLU A 270 12.78 25.33 6.06
C GLU A 270 11.90 26.30 5.25
N ASP A 271 12.39 26.80 4.11
CA ASP A 271 11.62 27.67 3.22
C ASP A 271 10.40 26.96 2.62
N LYS A 272 10.55 25.67 2.27
CA LYS A 272 9.47 24.86 1.72
C LYS A 272 8.41 24.55 2.79
N LEU A 273 8.82 24.35 4.04
CA LEU A 273 7.91 24.15 5.17
C LEU A 273 7.00 25.37 5.37
N VAL A 274 7.54 26.58 5.25
CA VAL A 274 6.76 27.82 5.35
C VAL A 274 5.66 27.87 4.29
N VAL A 275 5.95 27.40 3.06
CA VAL A 275 4.96 27.34 1.97
C VAL A 275 3.85 26.33 2.28
N LEU A 276 4.19 25.16 2.84
CA LEU A 276 3.19 24.14 3.22
C LEU A 276 2.20 24.60 4.28
N GLN A 277 2.65 25.47 5.19
CA GLN A 277 1.81 26.00 6.26
C GLN A 277 0.90 27.15 5.81
N ARG A 278 1.02 27.62 4.56
CA ARG A 278 0.09 28.62 4.01
C ARG A 278 -1.23 27.96 3.67
N LYS A 279 -2.34 28.64 4.00
CA LYS A 279 -3.71 28.21 3.63
C LYS A 279 -4.04 28.52 2.17
N GLU A 280 -3.09 28.30 1.26
CA GLU A 280 -3.32 28.42 -0.16
C GLU A 280 -4.23 27.27 -0.64
N PRO A 281 -5.11 27.48 -1.64
CA PRO A 281 -6.02 26.45 -2.12
C PRO A 281 -5.29 25.21 -2.66
N GLU A 282 -4.17 25.41 -3.35
CA GLU A 282 -3.48 24.35 -4.06
C GLU A 282 -2.76 23.32 -3.15
N PRO A 283 -2.00 23.71 -2.11
CA PRO A 283 -1.50 22.76 -1.11
C PRO A 283 -2.59 21.87 -0.49
N GLN A 284 -3.79 22.42 -0.26
CA GLN A 284 -4.93 21.63 0.24
C GLN A 284 -5.45 20.64 -0.80
N LEU A 285 -5.39 20.98 -2.09
CA LEU A 285 -5.74 20.06 -3.16
C LEU A 285 -4.74 18.91 -3.25
N LEU A 286 -3.45 19.22 -3.18
CA LEU A 286 -2.38 18.20 -3.20
C LEU A 286 -2.43 17.29 -1.97
N LEU A 287 -2.75 17.84 -0.80
CA LEU A 287 -2.96 17.08 0.43
C LEU A 287 -4.08 16.02 0.30
N GLY A 288 -5.09 16.25 -0.56
CA GLY A 288 -6.16 15.30 -0.81
C GLY A 288 -5.83 14.19 -1.82
N LEU A 289 -4.63 14.21 -2.42
CA LEU A 289 -4.18 13.21 -3.39
C LEU A 289 -3.36 12.10 -2.73
N ASP A 290 -3.29 10.95 -3.39
CA ASP A 290 -2.27 9.95 -3.08
C ASP A 290 -0.88 10.51 -3.39
N ALA A 291 0.09 10.24 -2.53
CA ALA A 291 1.45 10.76 -2.67
C ALA A 291 2.07 10.53 -4.07
N ARG A 292 1.75 9.40 -4.72
CA ARG A 292 2.24 9.07 -6.07
C ARG A 292 1.55 9.91 -7.15
N VAL A 293 0.27 10.24 -6.94
CA VAL A 293 -0.50 11.12 -7.82
C VAL A 293 -0.08 12.57 -7.61
N ALA A 294 0.11 13.01 -6.37
CA ALA A 294 0.65 14.32 -6.02
C ALA A 294 2.02 14.55 -6.65
N GLU A 295 2.90 13.55 -6.60
CA GLU A 295 4.20 13.64 -7.25
C GLU A 295 4.11 13.75 -8.77
N LEU A 296 3.23 12.95 -9.40
CA LEU A 296 3.07 13.01 -10.84
C LEU A 296 2.51 14.38 -11.26
N VAL A 297 1.58 14.91 -10.49
CA VAL A 297 1.07 16.29 -10.66
C VAL A 297 2.20 17.30 -10.55
N ASP A 298 3.05 17.19 -9.52
CA ASP A 298 4.18 18.09 -9.31
C ASP A 298 5.21 18.00 -10.46
N GLN A 299 5.58 16.79 -10.89
CA GLN A 299 6.47 16.57 -12.04
C GLN A 299 5.94 17.24 -13.31
N VAL A 300 4.64 17.07 -13.61
CA VAL A 300 4.00 17.65 -14.79
C VAL A 300 3.96 19.18 -14.71
N LYS A 301 3.56 19.71 -13.55
CA LYS A 301 3.44 21.16 -13.31
C LYS A 301 4.78 21.87 -13.37
N THR A 302 5.78 21.33 -12.69
CA THR A 302 7.13 21.91 -12.61
C THR A 302 8.00 21.57 -13.82
N ARG A 303 7.51 20.69 -14.71
CA ARG A 303 8.27 20.12 -15.84
C ARG A 303 9.61 19.53 -15.40
N THR A 304 9.63 18.94 -14.22
CA THR A 304 10.84 18.38 -13.59
C THR A 304 10.65 16.87 -13.39
N PRO A 305 11.07 16.04 -14.36
CA PRO A 305 11.00 14.58 -14.22
C PRO A 305 11.88 14.04 -13.09
N LEU A 306 11.48 12.91 -12.49
CA LEU A 306 12.27 12.24 -11.44
C LEU A 306 13.67 11.80 -11.88
N LYS A 307 13.82 11.48 -13.17
CA LYS A 307 15.10 11.06 -13.74
C LYS A 307 15.76 12.23 -14.46
N ASN A 308 16.90 12.67 -13.92
CA ASN A 308 17.72 13.71 -14.57
C ASN A 308 18.04 13.33 -16.03
N GLY A 309 17.83 14.28 -16.94
CA GLY A 309 18.04 14.10 -18.38
C GLY A 309 16.94 13.33 -19.12
N SER A 310 15.87 12.92 -18.44
CA SER A 310 14.64 12.42 -19.09
C SER A 310 13.70 13.59 -19.38
N SER A 311 12.91 13.51 -20.45
CA SER A 311 11.72 14.34 -20.64
C SER A 311 10.46 13.67 -20.09
N ASP A 312 10.43 12.34 -20.05
CA ASP A 312 9.27 11.56 -19.59
C ASP A 312 9.15 11.59 -18.06
N PHE A 313 7.93 11.70 -17.57
CA PHE A 313 7.59 11.66 -16.14
C PHE A 313 7.49 10.22 -15.66
N GLU A 314 7.73 9.97 -14.37
CA GLU A 314 7.72 8.62 -13.80
C GLU A 314 6.66 8.51 -12.70
N ILE A 315 5.94 7.39 -12.66
CA ILE A 315 5.06 7.04 -11.55
C ILE A 315 5.33 5.60 -11.10
N PHE A 316 5.46 5.42 -9.79
CA PHE A 316 5.67 4.11 -9.17
C PHE A 316 4.34 3.63 -8.61
N LEU A 317 3.74 2.61 -9.22
CA LEU A 317 2.46 2.07 -8.77
C LEU A 317 2.61 1.41 -7.39
N PRO A 318 1.57 1.46 -6.53
CA PRO A 318 1.59 0.80 -5.24
C PRO A 318 1.96 -0.69 -5.36
N PHE A 319 2.68 -1.20 -4.38
CA PHE A 319 3.00 -2.62 -4.34
C PHE A 319 1.74 -3.42 -4.00
N LEU A 320 1.35 -4.34 -4.90
CA LEU A 320 0.24 -5.27 -4.67
C LEU A 320 0.81 -6.64 -4.33
N ILE A 321 0.16 -7.34 -3.38
CA ILE A 321 0.46 -8.75 -3.10
C ILE A 321 -0.29 -9.57 -4.14
N ASP A 322 0.40 -9.90 -5.23
CA ASP A 322 -0.10 -10.73 -6.32
C ASP A 322 0.84 -11.92 -6.56
N ASP A 323 0.39 -12.91 -7.31
CA ASP A 323 1.14 -14.14 -7.58
C ASP A 323 2.41 -13.81 -8.37
N SER A 324 3.58 -14.05 -7.76
CA SER A 324 4.86 -13.72 -8.38
C SER A 324 5.14 -14.51 -9.66
N SER A 325 4.49 -15.66 -9.85
CA SER A 325 4.60 -16.50 -11.04
C SER A 325 3.76 -16.02 -12.22
N LYS A 326 2.84 -15.07 -12.00
CA LYS A 326 1.90 -14.57 -13.01
C LYS A 326 2.26 -13.16 -13.47
N ALA A 327 1.57 -12.73 -14.53
CA ALA A 327 1.63 -11.34 -14.97
C ALA A 327 1.10 -10.40 -13.88
N SER A 328 1.72 -9.23 -13.76
CA SER A 328 1.37 -8.24 -12.74
C SER A 328 -0.12 -7.85 -12.77
N ALA A 329 -0.72 -7.77 -11.59
CA ALA A 329 -2.09 -7.31 -11.40
C ALA A 329 -2.36 -5.92 -12.02
N TRP A 330 -1.34 -5.06 -12.05
CA TRP A 330 -1.39 -3.73 -12.67
C TRP A 330 -1.60 -3.73 -14.20
N ARG A 331 -1.66 -4.89 -14.86
CA ARG A 331 -2.18 -5.00 -16.23
C ARG A 331 -3.64 -4.54 -16.29
N ILE A 332 -4.43 -4.88 -15.27
CA ILE A 332 -5.84 -4.50 -15.14
C ILE A 332 -5.95 -3.04 -14.73
N GLY A 333 -6.93 -2.33 -15.31
CA GLY A 333 -7.13 -0.89 -15.10
C GLY A 333 -6.12 -0.01 -15.86
N SER A 334 -5.24 -0.60 -16.68
CA SER A 334 -4.20 0.14 -17.39
C SER A 334 -4.74 1.18 -18.38
N PHE A 335 -5.94 0.96 -18.93
CA PHE A 335 -6.61 1.94 -19.78
C PHE A 335 -7.15 3.13 -18.95
N VAL A 336 -7.65 2.88 -17.73
CA VAL A 336 -8.17 3.92 -16.83
C VAL A 336 -7.03 4.86 -16.44
N ARG A 337 -5.88 4.30 -16.08
CA ARG A 337 -4.69 5.10 -15.77
C ARG A 337 -4.18 5.88 -16.97
N ALA A 338 -4.20 5.29 -18.17
CA ALA A 338 -3.83 6.00 -19.40
C ALA A 338 -4.74 7.21 -19.67
N VAL A 339 -6.05 7.10 -19.41
CA VAL A 339 -6.99 8.23 -19.46
C VAL A 339 -6.60 9.28 -18.42
N ALA A 340 -6.34 8.88 -17.17
CA ALA A 340 -5.91 9.81 -16.12
C ALA A 340 -4.63 10.56 -16.50
N TYR A 341 -3.60 9.88 -16.97
CA TYR A 341 -2.35 10.54 -17.39
C TYR A 341 -2.57 11.53 -18.53
N LYS A 342 -3.35 11.16 -19.55
CA LYS A 342 -3.64 12.07 -20.67
C LYS A 342 -4.36 13.33 -20.20
N ILE A 343 -5.35 13.20 -19.31
CA ILE A 343 -6.04 14.36 -18.70
C ILE A 343 -5.04 15.29 -18.00
N LEU A 344 -4.12 14.73 -17.21
CA LEU A 344 -3.11 15.51 -16.49
C LEU A 344 -2.10 16.17 -17.43
N LEU A 345 -1.59 15.43 -18.42
CA LEU A 345 -0.62 15.93 -19.40
C LEU A 345 -1.20 17.07 -20.24
N ASP A 346 -2.46 16.96 -20.66
CA ASP A 346 -3.15 18.02 -21.40
C ASP A 346 -3.31 19.28 -20.54
N ALA A 347 -3.67 19.12 -19.27
CA ALA A 347 -3.78 20.24 -18.33
C ALA A 347 -2.43 20.91 -18.04
N GLY A 348 -1.34 20.14 -18.06
CA GLY A 348 0.03 20.63 -17.93
C GLY A 348 0.68 21.07 -19.25
N GLU A 349 -0.06 21.04 -20.35
CA GLU A 349 0.41 21.35 -21.71
C GLU A 349 1.70 20.59 -22.09
N SER A 350 1.80 19.33 -21.67
CA SER A 350 2.98 18.48 -21.90
C SER A 350 2.70 17.43 -22.95
N GLN A 351 3.70 17.18 -23.82
CA GLN A 351 3.70 16.10 -24.81
C GLN A 351 4.52 14.89 -24.34
N ASN A 352 5.06 14.95 -23.11
CA ASN A 352 5.91 13.89 -22.56
C ASN A 352 5.09 12.67 -22.16
N ALA A 353 5.75 11.52 -22.04
CA ALA A 353 5.11 10.30 -21.57
C ALA A 353 5.07 10.20 -20.05
N VAL A 354 4.23 9.28 -19.56
CA VAL A 354 4.33 8.77 -18.18
C VAL A 354 4.90 7.35 -18.22
N LEU A 355 5.98 7.11 -17.49
CA LEU A 355 6.59 5.79 -17.28
C LEU A 355 6.01 5.16 -16.02
N GLU A 356 5.21 4.12 -16.19
CA GLU A 356 4.64 3.33 -15.09
C GLU A 356 5.64 2.27 -14.64
N HIS A 357 6.15 2.41 -13.41
CA HIS A 357 6.96 1.40 -12.75
C HIS A 357 6.08 0.50 -11.88
N LYS A 358 6.21 -0.81 -12.06
CA LYS A 358 5.44 -1.82 -11.32
C LYS A 358 6.24 -3.10 -11.14
N ARG A 359 5.88 -3.90 -10.12
CA ARG A 359 6.41 -5.26 -9.96
C ARG A 359 6.15 -6.10 -11.21
N ALA A 360 7.13 -6.90 -11.62
CA ALA A 360 6.97 -7.97 -12.59
C ALA A 360 7.91 -9.13 -12.21
N GLY A 361 7.33 -10.28 -11.82
CA GLY A 361 8.11 -11.35 -11.19
C GLY A 361 8.89 -10.84 -9.97
N ASN A 362 10.17 -11.16 -9.91
CA ASN A 362 11.05 -10.75 -8.81
C ASN A 362 11.75 -9.40 -9.06
N GLY A 363 11.30 -8.64 -10.06
CA GLY A 363 11.89 -7.36 -10.45
C GLY A 363 10.86 -6.27 -10.73
N ILE A 364 11.32 -5.21 -11.38
CA ILE A 364 10.50 -4.05 -11.74
C ILE A 364 10.42 -3.99 -13.27
N SER A 365 9.20 -3.88 -13.77
CA SER A 365 8.93 -3.55 -15.17
C SER A 365 8.58 -2.06 -15.29
N THR A 366 8.98 -1.46 -16.40
CA THR A 366 8.60 -0.10 -16.78
C THR A 366 7.75 -0.17 -18.03
N ARG A 367 6.56 0.43 -17.98
CA ARG A 367 5.68 0.57 -19.14
C ARG A 367 5.55 2.04 -19.48
N LYS A 368 5.91 2.40 -20.72
CA LYS A 368 5.67 3.74 -21.24
C LYS A 368 4.19 3.89 -21.59
N ALA A 369 3.45 4.64 -20.78
CA ALA A 369 2.09 5.03 -21.05
C ALA A 369 2.11 6.28 -21.94
N THR A 370 2.13 6.08 -23.26
CA THR A 370 2.04 7.17 -24.25
C THR A 370 0.82 7.06 -25.15
N SER A 371 0.35 8.26 -25.53
CA SER A 371 -0.53 8.57 -26.66
C SER A 371 -1.89 7.85 -26.66
N VAL A 372 -2.71 8.18 -25.65
CA VAL A 372 -4.15 8.19 -25.89
C VAL A 372 -4.43 9.42 -26.74
N GLY A 373 -4.49 9.26 -28.07
CA GLY A 373 -4.90 10.35 -28.96
C GLY A 373 -6.28 10.88 -28.57
N ASP A 374 -6.54 12.16 -28.86
CA ASP A 374 -7.78 12.83 -28.46
C ASP A 374 -9.05 12.01 -28.80
N PRO A 375 -9.22 11.41 -30.00
CA PRO A 375 -10.39 10.57 -30.29
C PRO A 375 -10.56 9.36 -29.35
N LYS A 376 -9.43 8.73 -28.96
CA LYS A 376 -9.44 7.59 -28.04
C LYS A 376 -9.78 8.04 -26.62
N LEU A 377 -9.26 9.19 -26.18
CA LEU A 377 -9.64 9.80 -24.89
C LEU A 377 -11.15 10.03 -24.85
N GLN A 378 -11.71 10.57 -25.93
CA GLN A 378 -13.15 10.82 -26.00
C GLN A 378 -13.98 9.55 -25.88
N SER A 379 -13.61 8.53 -26.65
CA SER A 379 -14.28 7.24 -26.63
C SER A 379 -14.22 6.60 -25.24
N GLU A 380 -13.07 6.64 -24.58
CA GLU A 380 -12.89 6.04 -23.25
C GLU A 380 -13.62 6.81 -22.15
N LEU A 381 -13.63 8.15 -22.16
CA LEU A 381 -14.42 8.95 -21.22
C LEU A 381 -15.91 8.70 -21.39
N LEU A 382 -16.40 8.64 -22.63
CA LEU A 382 -17.79 8.33 -22.91
C LEU A 382 -18.14 6.90 -22.49
N ARG A 383 -17.24 5.95 -22.71
CA ARG A 383 -17.41 4.55 -22.30
C ARG A 383 -17.50 4.44 -20.77
N LEU A 384 -16.59 5.06 -20.04
CA LEU A 384 -16.61 5.09 -18.57
C LEU A 384 -17.88 5.77 -18.04
N SER A 385 -18.24 6.93 -18.59
CA SER A 385 -19.48 7.63 -18.21
C SER A 385 -20.73 6.76 -18.44
N LYS A 386 -20.87 6.16 -19.63
CA LYS A 386 -21.97 5.23 -19.93
C LYS A 386 -21.97 4.01 -19.02
N PHE A 387 -20.79 3.46 -18.73
CA PHE A 387 -20.65 2.29 -17.88
C PHE A 387 -21.25 2.51 -16.50
N PHE A 388 -20.98 3.66 -15.87
CA PHE A 388 -21.55 3.98 -14.56
C PHE A 388 -23.00 4.45 -14.64
N THR A 389 -23.41 5.19 -15.69
CA THR A 389 -24.80 5.66 -15.85
C THR A 389 -25.79 4.50 -16.09
N ILE A 390 -25.38 3.49 -16.85
CA ILE A 390 -26.16 2.27 -17.08
C ILE A 390 -26.07 1.33 -15.86
N GLY A 391 -25.01 1.45 -15.05
CA GLY A 391 -24.87 0.71 -13.79
C GLY A 391 -25.68 1.27 -12.63
N SER A 392 -26.02 2.57 -12.64
CA SER A 392 -26.82 3.20 -11.58
C SER A 392 -28.32 2.87 -11.63
N SER A 393 -28.80 2.18 -12.66
CA SER A 393 -30.19 1.72 -12.77
C SER A 393 -30.43 0.36 -12.09
N TRP A 394 -29.49 -0.14 -11.28
CA TRP A 394 -29.65 -1.40 -10.56
C TRP A 394 -30.59 -1.20 -9.38
N GLU A 395 -31.75 -1.86 -9.42
CA GLU A 395 -32.68 -1.99 -8.28
C GLU A 395 -32.22 -3.07 -7.27
N LEU A 396 -30.93 -3.42 -7.28
CA LEU A 396 -30.39 -4.40 -6.36
C LEU A 396 -30.40 -3.84 -4.92
N PRO A 397 -30.92 -4.58 -3.92
CA PRO A 397 -30.86 -4.18 -2.52
C PRO A 397 -29.42 -4.31 -2.02
N CYS A 398 -28.62 -3.28 -2.29
CA CYS A 398 -27.20 -3.22 -1.97
C CYS A 398 -26.80 -1.84 -1.43
N THR A 399 -25.79 -1.83 -0.58
CA THR A 399 -25.21 -0.60 -0.03
C THR A 399 -24.47 0.20 -1.11
N ALA A 400 -24.17 1.47 -0.84
CA ALA A 400 -23.38 2.28 -1.77
C ALA A 400 -22.00 1.66 -2.05
N VAL A 401 -21.34 1.12 -1.01
CA VAL A 401 -20.03 0.44 -1.14
C VAL A 401 -20.15 -0.79 -2.03
N GLU A 402 -21.17 -1.62 -1.83
CA GLU A 402 -21.40 -2.83 -2.63
C GLU A 402 -21.64 -2.49 -4.11
N ARG A 403 -22.41 -1.44 -4.42
CA ARG A 403 -22.58 -0.96 -5.80
C ARG A 403 -21.24 -0.65 -6.45
N TRP A 404 -20.33 -0.01 -5.73
CA TRP A 404 -18.98 0.25 -6.23
C TRP A 404 -18.17 -1.03 -6.42
N ARG A 405 -18.24 -1.98 -5.48
CA ARG A 405 -17.56 -3.28 -5.63
C ARG A 405 -18.04 -4.02 -6.88
N PHE A 406 -19.35 -4.07 -7.12
CA PHE A 406 -19.92 -4.62 -8.35
C PHE A 406 -19.45 -3.88 -9.60
N ALA A 407 -19.47 -2.55 -9.60
CA ALA A 407 -19.01 -1.75 -10.74
C ALA A 407 -17.53 -2.01 -11.06
N ILE A 408 -16.69 -2.19 -10.04
CA ILE A 408 -15.26 -2.50 -10.18
C ILE A 408 -15.04 -3.91 -10.71
N ILE A 409 -15.76 -4.92 -10.19
CA ILE A 409 -15.71 -6.28 -10.76
C ILE A 409 -16.13 -6.26 -12.23
N LYS A 410 -17.20 -5.54 -12.55
CA LYS A 410 -17.72 -5.43 -13.91
C LYS A 410 -16.67 -4.80 -14.85
N LEU A 411 -15.95 -3.76 -14.41
CA LEU A 411 -14.84 -3.18 -15.19
C LEU A 411 -13.67 -4.15 -15.32
N MET A 412 -13.31 -4.83 -14.23
CA MET A 412 -12.24 -5.82 -14.19
C MET A 412 -12.49 -6.97 -15.16
N VAL A 413 -13.71 -7.53 -15.18
CA VAL A 413 -14.13 -8.57 -16.11
C VAL A 413 -14.10 -8.06 -17.56
N GLY A 414 -14.55 -6.83 -17.79
CA GLY A 414 -14.42 -6.19 -19.10
C GLY A 414 -12.97 -6.07 -19.59
N ASP A 415 -12.04 -5.80 -18.67
CA ASP A 415 -10.60 -5.83 -18.96
C ASP A 415 -10.10 -7.26 -19.23
N PHE A 416 -10.50 -8.26 -18.45
CA PHE A 416 -10.13 -9.67 -18.73
C PHE A 416 -10.55 -10.09 -20.15
N MET A 417 -11.76 -9.71 -20.58
CA MET A 417 -12.24 -10.03 -21.92
C MET A 417 -11.41 -9.35 -23.02
N ARG A 418 -11.08 -8.07 -22.85
CA ARG A 418 -10.24 -7.31 -23.79
C ARG A 418 -8.83 -7.88 -23.90
N GLU A 419 -8.32 -8.30 -22.77
CA GLU A 419 -6.96 -8.79 -22.58
C GLU A 419 -6.84 -10.31 -22.85
N GLU A 420 -7.95 -10.96 -23.26
CA GLU A 420 -8.05 -12.40 -23.52
C GLU A 420 -7.52 -13.25 -22.35
N ILE A 421 -7.74 -12.76 -21.13
CA ILE A 421 -7.40 -13.45 -19.88
C ILE A 421 -8.53 -14.42 -19.52
N TRP A 422 -8.17 -15.52 -18.87
CA TRP A 422 -9.14 -16.43 -18.28
C TRP A 422 -10.13 -15.70 -17.34
N LEU A 423 -11.42 -16.01 -17.50
CA LEU A 423 -12.49 -15.42 -16.69
C LEU A 423 -12.74 -16.25 -15.43
N PRO A 424 -12.72 -15.64 -14.23
CA PRO A 424 -13.09 -16.32 -13.00
C PRO A 424 -14.56 -16.71 -12.98
N SER A 425 -14.86 -17.78 -12.24
CA SER A 425 -16.23 -18.17 -11.91
C SER A 425 -16.93 -17.10 -11.06
N PRO A 426 -18.27 -17.03 -11.10
CA PRO A 426 -19.04 -16.18 -10.20
C PRO A 426 -18.67 -16.39 -8.73
N GLU A 427 -18.42 -17.63 -8.31
CA GLU A 427 -18.08 -17.98 -6.94
C GLU A 427 -16.74 -17.37 -6.49
N GLU A 428 -15.73 -17.38 -7.37
CA GLU A 428 -14.43 -16.75 -7.12
C GLU A 428 -14.53 -15.22 -7.07
N LEU A 429 -15.38 -14.63 -7.90
CA LEU A 429 -15.64 -13.19 -7.89
C LEU A 429 -16.38 -12.76 -6.62
N VAL A 430 -17.34 -13.56 -6.14
CA VAL A 430 -18.03 -13.32 -4.86
C VAL A 430 -17.06 -13.36 -3.68
N LEU A 431 -16.05 -14.26 -3.71
CA LEU A 431 -15.01 -14.31 -2.68
C LEU A 431 -14.29 -12.96 -2.54
N VAL A 432 -13.86 -12.38 -3.66
CA VAL A 432 -13.18 -11.08 -3.66
C VAL A 432 -14.12 -9.92 -3.34
N LEU A 433 -15.36 -9.93 -3.85
CA LEU A 433 -16.37 -8.91 -3.54
C LEU A 433 -16.64 -8.81 -2.03
N ARG A 434 -16.70 -9.96 -1.37
CA ARG A 434 -16.98 -10.04 0.07
C ARG A 434 -15.77 -9.74 0.94
N GLY A 435 -14.58 -9.64 0.36
CA GLY A 435 -13.34 -9.48 1.11
C GLY A 435 -12.98 -10.73 1.90
N TYR A 436 -13.38 -11.90 1.41
CA TYR A 436 -13.09 -13.17 2.04
C TYR A 436 -11.59 -13.48 2.01
N GLU A 437 -11.18 -14.23 3.01
CA GLU A 437 -9.80 -14.69 3.11
C GLU A 437 -9.43 -15.57 1.90
N CYS A 438 -8.25 -15.29 1.36
CA CYS A 438 -7.69 -16.09 0.28
C CYS A 438 -6.92 -17.27 0.88
N THR A 439 -7.25 -18.49 0.49
CA THR A 439 -6.53 -19.72 0.85
C THR A 439 -5.62 -20.24 -0.27
N HIS A 440 -5.72 -19.64 -1.46
CA HIS A 440 -4.98 -20.03 -2.65
C HIS A 440 -4.45 -18.80 -3.40
N TRP A 441 -3.28 -18.93 -4.01
CA TRP A 441 -2.64 -17.86 -4.79
C TRP A 441 -3.46 -17.39 -6.00
N ALA A 442 -4.33 -18.25 -6.54
CA ALA A 442 -5.30 -17.84 -7.55
C ALA A 442 -6.27 -16.76 -7.03
N HIS A 443 -6.76 -16.90 -5.79
CA HIS A 443 -7.63 -15.92 -5.16
C HIS A 443 -6.86 -14.65 -4.76
N VAL A 444 -5.61 -14.79 -4.29
CA VAL A 444 -4.72 -13.64 -4.03
C VAL A 444 -4.52 -12.82 -5.32
N GLN A 445 -4.24 -13.47 -6.44
CA GLN A 445 -4.13 -12.80 -7.74
C GLN A 445 -5.43 -12.10 -8.14
N LEU A 446 -6.58 -12.73 -7.93
CA LEU A 446 -7.88 -12.15 -8.27
C LEU A 446 -8.19 -10.92 -7.39
N SER A 447 -7.86 -10.98 -6.10
CA SER A 447 -7.96 -9.85 -5.17
C SER A 447 -7.06 -8.69 -5.62
N ALA A 448 -5.82 -8.99 -6.05
CA ALA A 448 -4.92 -7.97 -6.57
C ALA A 448 -5.43 -7.31 -7.88
N TYR A 449 -6.07 -8.06 -8.77
CA TYR A 449 -6.72 -7.48 -9.96
C TYR A 449 -7.85 -6.50 -9.57
N PHE A 450 -8.65 -6.88 -8.57
CA PHE A 450 -9.73 -6.04 -8.05
C PHE A 450 -9.19 -4.75 -7.42
N GLN A 451 -8.16 -4.87 -6.59
CA GLN A 451 -7.44 -3.74 -6.00
C GLN A 451 -6.83 -2.82 -7.07
N SER A 452 -6.22 -3.39 -8.11
CA SER A 452 -5.63 -2.64 -9.23
C SER A 452 -6.68 -1.82 -9.98
N MET A 453 -7.85 -2.40 -10.27
CA MET A 453 -8.95 -1.69 -10.94
C MET A 453 -9.50 -0.56 -10.06
N TYR A 454 -9.78 -0.85 -8.79
CA TYR A 454 -10.22 0.16 -7.81
C TYR A 454 -9.25 1.35 -7.74
N TYR A 455 -7.96 1.07 -7.52
CA TYR A 455 -6.95 2.11 -7.42
C TYR A 455 -6.78 2.90 -8.73
N SER A 456 -6.93 2.25 -9.88
CA SER A 456 -6.88 2.93 -11.17
C SER A 456 -8.02 3.95 -11.34
N LEU A 457 -9.23 3.64 -10.86
CA LEU A 457 -10.34 4.61 -10.81
C LEU A 457 -10.11 5.72 -9.79
N ARG A 458 -9.51 5.40 -8.63
CA ARG A 458 -9.07 6.39 -7.64
C ARG A 458 -8.10 7.40 -8.24
N MET A 459 -7.10 6.93 -8.99
CA MET A 459 -6.15 7.81 -9.70
C MET A 459 -6.88 8.72 -10.70
N LEU A 460 -7.82 8.17 -11.47
CA LEU A 460 -8.62 8.96 -12.41
C LEU A 460 -9.42 10.04 -11.68
N LEU A 461 -10.13 9.69 -10.61
CA LEU A 461 -10.87 10.64 -9.78
C LEU A 461 -9.97 11.76 -9.23
N GLN A 462 -8.83 11.39 -8.66
CA GLN A 462 -7.89 12.35 -8.07
C GLN A 462 -7.35 13.33 -9.12
N VAL A 463 -6.94 12.83 -10.29
CA VAL A 463 -6.49 13.68 -11.41
C VAL A 463 -7.62 14.57 -11.93
N MET A 464 -8.81 14.02 -12.14
CA MET A 464 -9.96 14.79 -12.62
C MET A 464 -10.32 15.92 -11.65
N ARG A 465 -10.37 15.64 -10.35
CA ARG A 465 -10.60 16.65 -9.29
C ARG A 465 -9.54 17.74 -9.31
N TYR A 466 -8.27 17.37 -9.40
CA TYR A 466 -7.17 18.32 -9.44
C TYR A 466 -7.27 19.25 -10.66
N VAL A 467 -7.43 18.67 -11.86
CA VAL A 467 -7.54 19.43 -13.12
C VAL A 467 -8.77 20.33 -13.11
N ASP A 468 -9.91 19.83 -12.63
CA ASP A 468 -11.15 20.61 -12.55
C ASP A 468 -11.02 21.87 -11.69
N ARG A 469 -10.28 21.79 -10.58
CA ARG A 469 -10.14 22.87 -9.60
C ARG A 469 -9.00 23.85 -9.86
N THR A 470 -7.95 23.42 -10.59
CA THR A 470 -6.74 24.24 -10.80
C THR A 470 -6.63 24.85 -12.19
N THR A 471 -7.09 24.13 -13.21
CA THR A 471 -6.90 24.53 -14.60
C THR A 471 -8.23 24.62 -15.34
N GLY A 472 -9.22 23.83 -14.97
CA GLY A 472 -10.38 23.61 -15.83
C GLY A 472 -9.95 22.73 -16.99
N PHE A 473 -10.61 21.58 -17.14
CA PHE A 473 -10.28 20.51 -18.09
C PHE A 473 -10.08 20.94 -19.55
N ASP A 474 -10.57 22.14 -19.93
CA ASP A 474 -10.51 22.62 -21.30
C ASP A 474 -10.34 24.16 -21.40
N LYS A 475 -9.23 24.69 -20.85
CA LYS A 475 -8.90 26.13 -20.94
C LYS A 475 -8.94 26.68 -22.38
N ASN A 476 -8.63 25.84 -23.36
CA ASN A 476 -8.49 26.21 -24.76
C ASN A 476 -9.71 25.83 -25.63
N ASN A 477 -10.82 25.39 -25.01
CA ASN A 477 -12.04 24.94 -25.70
C ASN A 477 -11.77 23.91 -26.82
N ARG A 478 -10.76 23.05 -26.65
CA ARG A 478 -10.34 22.00 -27.57
C ARG A 478 -11.39 20.88 -27.64
N MET A 479 -12.20 20.71 -26.59
CA MET A 479 -13.15 19.59 -26.44
C MET A 479 -14.46 19.98 -25.71
N PRO A 480 -15.25 20.95 -26.22
CA PRO A 480 -16.47 21.44 -25.57
C PRO A 480 -17.51 20.35 -25.28
N LYS A 481 -17.64 19.36 -26.18
CA LYS A 481 -18.56 18.22 -26.02
C LYS A 481 -18.18 17.30 -24.85
N LEU A 482 -16.92 17.32 -24.40
CA LEU A 482 -16.45 16.48 -23.30
C LEU A 482 -16.53 17.14 -21.95
N LYS A 483 -16.70 18.45 -21.86
CA LYS A 483 -16.89 19.12 -20.57
C LYS A 483 -18.06 18.52 -19.79
N LYS A 484 -19.18 18.25 -20.48
CA LYS A 484 -20.35 17.58 -19.88
C LYS A 484 -20.01 16.14 -19.43
N THR A 485 -19.46 15.32 -20.32
CA THR A 485 -19.09 13.92 -20.01
C THR A 485 -18.07 13.84 -18.88
N PHE A 486 -17.08 14.72 -18.87
CA PHE A 486 -16.06 14.85 -17.84
C PHE A 486 -16.71 15.18 -16.50
N LYS A 487 -17.58 16.20 -16.44
CA LYS A 487 -18.28 16.59 -15.21
C LYS A 487 -19.20 15.49 -14.69
N THR A 488 -20.01 14.87 -15.54
CA THR A 488 -20.87 13.75 -15.16
C THR A 488 -20.06 12.57 -14.63
N LEU A 489 -18.95 12.21 -15.29
CA LEU A 489 -18.08 11.13 -14.81
C LEU A 489 -17.40 11.51 -13.48
N LEU A 490 -16.93 12.75 -13.35
CA LEU A 490 -16.35 13.25 -12.11
C LEU A 490 -17.35 13.12 -10.97
N GLU A 491 -18.53 13.73 -11.08
CA GLU A 491 -19.63 13.65 -10.10
C GLU A 491 -19.96 12.21 -9.72
N THR A 492 -19.98 11.30 -10.70
CA THR A 492 -20.21 9.88 -10.44
C THR A 492 -19.08 9.28 -9.60
N LEU A 493 -17.83 9.48 -10.01
CA LEU A 493 -16.66 8.98 -9.29
C LEU A 493 -16.50 9.62 -7.90
N GLU A 494 -17.06 10.81 -7.65
CA GLU A 494 -17.02 11.44 -6.32
C GLU A 494 -17.76 10.64 -5.25
N GLY A 495 -18.76 9.84 -5.65
CA GLY A 495 -19.47 8.94 -4.75
C GLY A 495 -18.72 7.66 -4.38
N MET A 496 -17.49 7.47 -4.89
CA MET A 496 -16.67 6.29 -4.59
C MET A 496 -16.19 6.30 -3.13
N PRO A 497 -16.34 5.18 -2.40
CA PRO A 497 -15.90 5.09 -1.01
C PRO A 497 -14.39 5.24 -0.87
N GLY A 498 -13.95 5.63 0.33
CA GLY A 498 -12.53 5.67 0.70
C GLY A 498 -11.93 4.27 0.79
N ILE A 499 -10.60 4.17 0.90
CA ILE A 499 -9.90 2.88 0.89
C ILE A 499 -10.34 1.97 2.04
N ALA A 500 -10.43 2.52 3.26
CA ALA A 500 -10.84 1.76 4.43
C ALA A 500 -12.26 1.19 4.27
N ASP A 501 -13.23 2.05 3.97
CA ASP A 501 -14.63 1.64 3.79
C ASP A 501 -14.80 0.64 2.64
N PHE A 502 -14.03 0.81 1.55
CA PHE A 502 -14.15 -0.04 0.38
C PHE A 502 -13.66 -1.47 0.64
N PHE A 503 -12.59 -1.66 1.40
CA PHE A 503 -12.01 -2.98 1.67
C PHE A 503 -12.41 -3.59 3.02
N GLN A 504 -13.11 -2.84 3.87
CA GLN A 504 -13.61 -3.37 5.14
C GLN A 504 -14.56 -4.56 4.91
N PRO A 505 -14.30 -5.74 5.49
CA PRO A 505 -15.26 -6.83 5.50
C PRO A 505 -16.51 -6.37 6.24
N ASN A 506 -17.70 -6.62 5.67
CA ASN A 506 -18.96 -6.30 6.32
C ASN A 506 -19.51 -7.57 7.00
N PRO A 507 -19.37 -7.72 8.33
CA PRO A 507 -19.85 -8.92 9.03
C PRO A 507 -21.38 -9.03 9.03
N GLU A 508 -22.11 -7.93 8.83
CA GLU A 508 -23.58 -7.97 8.69
C GLU A 508 -24.02 -8.48 7.32
N MET A 509 -23.21 -8.28 6.26
CA MET A 509 -23.47 -8.88 4.94
C MET A 509 -23.57 -10.40 5.00
N GLU A 510 -22.85 -11.06 5.91
CA GLU A 510 -22.86 -12.52 6.02
C GLU A 510 -24.14 -13.08 6.62
N LYS A 511 -24.80 -12.29 7.48
CA LYS A 511 -26.01 -12.69 8.19
C LYS A 511 -27.28 -12.48 7.36
N VAL A 512 -27.24 -11.57 6.39
CA VAL A 512 -28.42 -11.08 5.67
C VAL A 512 -28.56 -11.68 4.28
N VAL A 513 -27.46 -11.97 3.58
CA VAL A 513 -27.50 -12.38 2.15
C VAL A 513 -26.75 -13.69 1.93
N SER A 514 -27.44 -14.70 1.41
CA SER A 514 -26.84 -16.01 1.14
C SER A 514 -25.79 -15.95 0.02
N LYS A 515 -24.85 -16.89 -0.01
CA LYS A 515 -23.85 -16.99 -1.10
C LYS A 515 -24.51 -17.11 -2.48
N ALA A 516 -25.58 -17.89 -2.58
CA ALA A 516 -26.32 -18.09 -3.83
C ALA A 516 -26.95 -16.78 -4.33
N GLU A 517 -27.47 -15.97 -3.41
CA GLU A 517 -28.06 -14.68 -3.73
C GLU A 517 -26.99 -13.69 -4.23
N TRP A 518 -25.81 -13.65 -3.61
CA TRP A 518 -24.66 -12.88 -4.11
C TRP A 518 -24.25 -13.30 -5.52
N THR A 519 -24.17 -14.60 -5.79
CA THR A 519 -23.87 -15.13 -7.11
C THR A 519 -24.91 -14.68 -8.14
N ALA A 520 -26.20 -14.76 -7.82
CA ALA A 520 -27.27 -14.32 -8.71
C ALA A 520 -27.19 -12.81 -9.03
N ARG A 521 -26.97 -11.97 -8.00
CA ARG A 521 -26.78 -10.52 -8.17
C ARG A 521 -25.56 -10.19 -9.03
N LEU A 522 -24.47 -10.93 -8.84
CA LEU A 522 -23.27 -10.79 -9.65
C LEU A 522 -23.52 -11.19 -11.10
N ASP A 523 -24.19 -12.32 -11.32
CA ASP A 523 -24.53 -12.77 -12.67
C ASP A 523 -25.35 -11.70 -13.38
N GLU A 524 -26.40 -11.16 -12.75
CA GLU A 524 -27.18 -10.03 -13.29
C GLU A 524 -26.30 -8.82 -13.67
N CYS A 525 -25.37 -8.43 -12.79
CA CYS A 525 -24.41 -7.36 -13.05
C CYS A 525 -23.54 -7.63 -14.29
N LEU A 526 -23.11 -8.88 -14.48
CA LEU A 526 -22.21 -9.30 -15.55
C LEU A 526 -22.91 -9.57 -16.89
N GLN A 527 -24.24 -9.79 -16.91
CA GLN A 527 -25.01 -9.93 -18.16
C GLN A 527 -24.86 -8.72 -19.10
N PHE A 528 -24.54 -7.55 -18.55
CA PHE A 528 -24.31 -6.32 -19.30
C PHE A 528 -22.90 -6.16 -19.88
N VAL A 529 -21.94 -6.99 -19.46
CA VAL A 529 -20.55 -6.89 -19.96
C VAL A 529 -20.43 -7.50 -21.36
N ASP A 530 -21.16 -8.59 -21.65
CA ASP A 530 -21.50 -9.06 -23.02
C ASP A 530 -22.38 -10.35 -22.98
N ARG A 531 -23.02 -10.69 -24.12
CA ARG A 531 -23.64 -12.01 -24.40
C ARG A 531 -22.63 -13.18 -24.29
N LEU A 532 -21.32 -12.90 -24.36
CA LEU A 532 -20.25 -13.88 -24.24
C LEU A 532 -20.14 -14.49 -22.83
N TRP A 533 -20.49 -13.75 -21.76
CA TRP A 533 -20.54 -14.28 -20.38
C TRP A 533 -21.44 -15.53 -20.32
N LYS A 534 -22.65 -15.43 -20.88
CA LYS A 534 -23.62 -16.55 -20.97
C LYS A 534 -23.14 -17.68 -21.88
N SER A 535 -22.39 -17.37 -22.95
CA SER A 535 -21.91 -18.39 -23.91
C SER A 535 -20.81 -19.29 -23.33
N GLN A 536 -19.96 -18.77 -22.44
CA GLN A 536 -18.84 -19.50 -21.84
C GLN A 536 -19.26 -20.34 -20.63
N GLN A 537 -20.19 -19.86 -19.80
CA GLN A 537 -20.82 -20.65 -18.73
C GLN A 537 -21.44 -21.93 -19.30
N SER A 538 -22.16 -21.80 -20.43
CA SER A 538 -22.72 -22.94 -21.17
C SER A 538 -21.66 -23.90 -21.78
N ARG A 539 -20.41 -23.45 -22.00
CA ARG A 539 -19.30 -24.29 -22.48
C ARG A 539 -18.57 -24.99 -21.35
N ALA A 540 -18.48 -24.39 -20.17
CA ALA A 540 -17.96 -25.03 -18.96
C ALA A 540 -18.87 -26.19 -18.54
N ASP A 541 -20.20 -25.97 -18.53
CA ASP A 541 -21.18 -27.02 -18.24
C ASP A 541 -21.19 -28.14 -19.29
N LYS A 542 -20.98 -27.80 -20.57
CA LYS A 542 -20.91 -28.79 -21.68
C LYS A 542 -19.59 -29.57 -21.73
N LYS A 543 -18.55 -29.19 -20.97
CA LYS A 543 -17.28 -29.93 -20.89
C LYS A 543 -17.28 -31.04 -19.83
N VAL A 544 -18.35 -31.17 -19.03
CA VAL A 544 -18.61 -32.39 -18.25
C VAL A 544 -19.21 -33.48 -19.16
N LYS A 545 -18.40 -34.02 -20.07
CA LYS A 545 -18.80 -35.18 -20.88
C LYS A 545 -18.47 -36.47 -20.11
N LYS A 546 -19.51 -37.27 -19.80
CA LYS A 546 -19.38 -38.66 -19.33
C LYS A 546 -18.37 -39.42 -20.22
N PRO A 547 -17.44 -40.22 -19.64
CA PRO A 547 -16.42 -40.91 -20.42
C PRO A 547 -17.06 -41.91 -21.40
N LYS A 548 -16.65 -41.83 -22.68
CA LYS A 548 -17.06 -42.78 -23.73
C LYS A 548 -16.46 -44.16 -23.44
N LYS A 549 -17.32 -45.17 -23.32
CA LYS A 549 -16.93 -46.58 -23.27
C LYS A 549 -16.42 -47.01 -24.65
N ILE A 550 -15.16 -47.44 -24.74
CA ILE A 550 -14.59 -48.11 -25.91
C ILE A 550 -14.49 -49.60 -25.58
N TYR A 551 -15.01 -50.45 -26.46
CA TYR A 551 -15.04 -51.91 -26.31
C TYR A 551 -13.85 -52.49 -27.09
N ASP A 552 -12.97 -53.21 -26.41
CA ASP A 552 -11.82 -53.89 -27.00
C ASP A 552 -12.18 -55.37 -27.24
N LYS A 553 -11.98 -55.86 -28.47
CA LYS A 553 -12.50 -57.15 -28.95
C LYS A 553 -11.57 -58.34 -28.69
N GLU A 554 -10.35 -58.13 -28.18
CA GLU A 554 -9.37 -59.23 -28.06
C GLU A 554 -9.23 -59.84 -26.65
N THR A 555 -9.86 -59.26 -25.60
CA THR A 555 -9.70 -59.79 -24.22
C THR A 555 -11.00 -60.03 -23.46
N GLY A 556 -12.17 -59.77 -24.06
CA GLY A 556 -13.47 -60.05 -23.42
C GLY A 556 -13.76 -59.29 -22.11
N ALA A 557 -12.90 -58.37 -21.68
CA ALA A 557 -13.02 -57.65 -20.43
C ALA A 557 -13.28 -56.15 -20.64
N LYS A 558 -14.27 -55.60 -19.92
CA LYS A 558 -14.59 -54.17 -19.92
C LYS A 558 -13.50 -53.37 -19.19
N LYS A 559 -12.56 -52.75 -19.90
CA LYS A 559 -11.57 -51.83 -19.30
C LYS A 559 -12.06 -50.37 -19.38
N LEU A 560 -12.36 -49.77 -18.23
CA LEU A 560 -12.50 -48.32 -18.08
C LEU A 560 -11.11 -47.69 -18.17
N LYS A 561 -10.88 -46.86 -19.19
CA LYS A 561 -9.69 -46.00 -19.26
C LYS A 561 -9.94 -44.80 -18.31
N ARG A 562 -9.54 -44.92 -17.04
CA ARG A 562 -9.43 -43.77 -16.11
C ARG A 562 -8.36 -42.84 -16.69
N MET A 563 -8.74 -41.64 -17.11
CA MET A 563 -7.81 -40.50 -17.11
C MET A 563 -7.55 -40.16 -15.66
N ALA A 564 -6.28 -40.00 -15.30
CA ALA A 564 -5.79 -39.84 -13.93
C ALA A 564 -6.50 -38.69 -13.20
N THR A 565 -7.52 -39.04 -12.42
CA THR A 565 -7.92 -38.35 -11.21
C THR A 565 -7.06 -38.88 -10.08
N VAL A 566 -6.62 -37.98 -9.22
CA VAL A 566 -5.93 -38.22 -7.95
C VAL A 566 -6.60 -39.38 -7.20
N ASP A 567 -5.79 -40.31 -6.70
CA ASP A 567 -6.20 -41.54 -6.02
C ASP A 567 -7.08 -41.25 -4.79
N GLU A 568 -8.33 -41.69 -4.86
CA GLU A 568 -9.25 -41.93 -3.73
C GLU A 568 -8.84 -43.21 -2.96
N GLN A 569 -7.58 -43.30 -2.53
CA GLN A 569 -7.11 -44.37 -1.61
C GLN A 569 -6.50 -43.85 -0.31
N GLU A 570 -6.78 -42.60 0.07
CA GLU A 570 -6.48 -42.06 1.41
C GLU A 570 -7.71 -41.86 2.31
N GLU A 571 -8.89 -42.38 1.95
CA GLU A 571 -10.08 -42.29 2.82
C GLU A 571 -10.23 -43.42 3.85
N ASP A 572 -9.34 -44.43 3.85
CA ASP A 572 -9.45 -45.59 4.76
C ASP A 572 -8.26 -45.78 5.71
N ARG A 573 -7.49 -44.71 5.98
CA ARG A 573 -6.42 -44.70 7.00
C ARG A 573 -6.63 -43.72 8.15
N LEU A 574 -7.86 -43.25 8.36
CA LEU A 574 -8.22 -42.38 9.50
C LEU A 574 -8.89 -43.12 10.67
N ALA A 575 -8.83 -44.45 10.73
CA ALA A 575 -9.32 -45.24 11.88
C ALA A 575 -8.34 -45.30 13.08
N GLY A 576 -7.35 -44.41 13.16
CA GLY A 576 -6.30 -44.47 14.19
C GLY A 576 -5.72 -43.12 14.61
N ASN A 577 -6.47 -42.02 14.47
CA ASN A 577 -6.03 -40.71 14.95
C ASN A 577 -6.58 -40.45 16.37
N PRO A 578 -5.75 -40.46 17.43
CA PRO A 578 -6.18 -40.21 18.80
C PRO A 578 -6.56 -38.75 19.12
N PHE A 579 -6.54 -37.83 18.14
CA PHE A 579 -6.86 -36.41 18.35
C PHE A 579 -8.11 -35.91 17.59
N ALA A 580 -8.96 -36.82 17.08
CA ALA A 580 -10.25 -36.47 16.49
C ALA A 580 -11.25 -35.79 17.48
N ALA A 581 -10.88 -35.68 18.77
CA ALA A 581 -11.69 -35.05 19.80
C ALA A 581 -11.49 -33.52 19.97
N LEU A 582 -10.57 -32.88 19.24
CA LEU A 582 -10.29 -31.43 19.38
C LEU A 582 -10.91 -30.55 18.28
N ALA A 583 -11.82 -31.09 17.47
CA ALA A 583 -12.50 -30.36 16.38
C ALA A 583 -14.00 -30.11 16.65
N ARG A 584 -14.41 -30.05 17.92
CA ARG A 584 -15.71 -29.53 18.34
C ARG A 584 -15.51 -28.57 19.51
N GLU A 585 -15.34 -27.30 19.17
CA GLU A 585 -15.88 -26.13 19.89
C GLU A 585 -15.84 -24.90 18.98
#